data_AF-A0A2V9LR62-F1
#
_entry.id   AF-A0A2V9LR62-F1
#
_cell.length_a   1.000
_cell.length_b   1.000
_cell.length_c   1.000
_cell.angle_alpha   90.00
_cell.angle_beta   90.00
_cell.angle_gamma   90.00
#
_symmetry.space_group_name_H-M   'P 1'
#
loop_
_entity.id
_entity.type
_entity.pdbx_description
1 polymer ?
#
loop_
_entity_poly.entity_id
_entity_poly.type
_entity_poly.pdbx_seq_one_letter_code
_entity_poly.pdbx_strand_id
1 'polypeptide(L)'
;QDAAAGASTLYAPQYAVGGNLIRTSLSVVNLDDAPGTVTFELVGDDGRNIGNVRQLSLAGKGKLHITDPKFFLDPGDSLIDGYVRITSSGPRLAGSVAFGDPGESTFSAALPLVSTLLNDLVYSQFASDDTYFTGLAILNPGETPVRATLELKDRTGAPIASKVENLAARQRKSQLLTEYFPAIAGEKRTGGYFTVSADGGIASFAAFGTRTLSVLCAIPPQRRP
;
A
#
# COMPACT_ATOMS: atom_id res chain seq x y z
N GLN A 1 2.10 11.95 -5.11
CA GLN A 1 1.63 12.79 -3.99
C GLN A 1 1.89 14.24 -4.35
N ASP A 2 0.90 15.11 -4.20
CA ASP A 2 1.15 16.55 -4.19
C ASP A 2 1.71 16.92 -2.80
N ALA A 3 3.00 17.28 -2.75
CA ALA A 3 3.68 17.62 -1.50
C ALA A 3 3.12 18.90 -0.83
N ALA A 4 2.31 19.69 -1.53
CA ALA A 4 1.64 20.87 -0.98
C ALA A 4 0.30 20.55 -0.27
N ALA A 5 -0.30 19.39 -0.55
CA ALA A 5 -1.65 19.02 -0.11
C ALA A 5 -1.64 17.91 0.97
N GLY A 6 -0.81 18.07 2.02
CA GLY A 6 -0.79 17.14 3.16
C GLY A 6 -2.18 16.96 3.80
N ALA A 7 -2.36 15.85 4.52
CA ALA A 7 -3.65 15.47 5.09
C ALA A 7 -3.53 15.11 6.57
N SER A 8 -4.64 15.22 7.31
CA SER A 8 -4.72 14.76 8.71
C SER A 8 -4.88 13.25 8.84
N THR A 9 -5.10 12.54 7.72
CA THR A 9 -5.12 11.09 7.66
C THR A 9 -4.31 10.62 6.47
N LEU A 10 -3.43 9.65 6.70
CA LEU A 10 -2.62 8.99 5.70
C LEU A 10 -2.82 7.47 5.82
N TYR A 11 -2.73 6.77 4.69
CA TYR A 11 -2.77 5.30 4.66
C TYR A 11 -1.52 4.73 4.02
N ALA A 12 -1.02 3.63 4.57
CA ALA A 12 -0.16 2.68 3.86
C ALA A 12 -0.99 1.44 3.54
N PRO A 13 -1.58 1.32 2.33
CA PRO A 13 -2.37 0.14 1.91
C PRO A 13 -1.65 -1.21 2.01
N GLN A 14 -0.32 -1.22 2.17
CA GLN A 14 0.43 -2.40 2.57
C GLN A 14 1.36 -2.03 3.72
N TYR A 15 1.44 -2.89 4.71
CA TYR A 15 2.47 -2.93 5.74
C TYR A 15 2.72 -4.40 6.06
N ALA A 16 3.97 -4.81 6.16
CA ALA A 16 4.33 -6.18 6.48
C ALA A 16 5.54 -6.22 7.40
N VAL A 17 5.55 -7.14 8.35
CA VAL A 17 6.66 -7.30 9.29
C VAL A 17 6.82 -8.76 9.72
N GLY A 18 8.06 -9.16 10.01
CA GLY A 18 8.38 -10.52 10.44
C GLY A 18 8.69 -11.47 9.28
N GLY A 19 8.71 -12.77 9.58
CA GLY A 19 9.05 -13.84 8.64
C GLY A 19 10.50 -13.84 8.15
N ASN A 20 11.37 -12.94 8.65
CA ASN A 20 12.72 -12.69 8.15
C ASN A 20 12.80 -12.43 6.62
N LEU A 21 11.68 -12.00 6.02
CA LEU A 21 11.57 -11.77 4.58
C LEU A 21 11.53 -10.28 4.23
N ILE A 22 10.92 -9.47 5.09
CA ILE A 22 10.66 -8.07 4.79
C ILE A 22 10.82 -7.20 6.03
N ARG A 23 11.41 -6.03 5.81
CA ARG A 23 11.40 -4.91 6.73
C ARG A 23 10.54 -3.81 6.13
N THR A 24 9.69 -3.22 6.96
CA THR A 24 8.91 -2.02 6.60
C THR A 24 9.30 -0.87 7.51
N SER A 25 9.49 0.32 6.94
CA SER A 25 9.70 1.56 7.69
C SER A 25 8.71 2.63 7.26
N LEU A 26 8.39 3.54 8.19
CA LEU A 26 7.51 4.68 7.94
C LEU A 26 8.29 5.98 8.12
N SER A 27 8.07 6.94 7.23
CA SER A 27 8.49 8.33 7.41
C SER A 27 7.25 9.20 7.39
N VAL A 28 7.06 10.03 8.42
CA VAL A 28 5.95 10.97 8.52
C VAL A 28 6.50 12.35 8.82
N VAL A 29 6.11 13.34 8.04
CA VAL A 29 6.51 14.74 8.20
C VAL A 29 5.31 15.61 8.51
N ASN A 30 5.50 16.55 9.43
CA ASN A 30 4.54 17.62 9.69
C ASN A 30 4.80 18.76 8.70
N LEU A 31 3.78 19.15 7.93
CA LEU A 31 3.88 20.25 6.97
C LEU A 31 3.54 21.62 7.58
N ASP A 32 3.06 21.67 8.81
CA ASP A 32 2.64 22.88 9.51
C ASP A 32 3.67 23.28 10.59
N ASP A 33 3.62 24.55 11.03
CA ASP A 33 4.51 25.08 12.08
C ASP A 33 4.08 24.70 13.49
N ALA A 34 2.81 24.36 13.68
CA ALA A 34 2.29 23.91 14.97
C ALA A 34 2.67 22.44 15.22
N PRO A 35 3.05 22.07 16.46
CA PRO A 35 3.23 20.67 16.82
C PRO A 35 1.87 19.97 16.94
N GLY A 36 1.89 18.64 17.01
CA GLY A 36 0.71 17.84 17.31
C GLY A 36 1.03 16.41 17.69
N THR A 37 -0.02 15.61 17.86
CA THR A 37 0.07 14.17 18.13
C THR A 37 -0.29 13.40 16.88
N VAL A 38 0.50 12.37 16.56
CA VAL A 38 0.26 11.43 15.47
C VAL A 38 -0.06 10.06 16.06
N THR A 39 -1.19 9.49 15.65
CA THR A 39 -1.65 8.16 16.02
C THR A 39 -1.42 7.20 14.85
N PHE A 40 -0.83 6.04 15.15
CA PHE A 40 -0.57 4.97 14.20
C PHE A 40 -1.34 3.71 14.63
N GLU A 41 -2.06 3.12 13.68
CA GLU A 41 -2.84 1.88 13.87
C GLU A 41 -2.45 0.88 12.79
N LEU A 42 -2.08 -0.35 13.18
CA LEU A 42 -1.90 -1.47 12.26
C LEU A 42 -3.21 -2.26 12.20
N VAL A 43 -3.81 -2.32 11.02
CA VAL A 43 -5.13 -2.86 10.80
C VAL A 43 -5.03 -4.05 9.84
N GLY A 44 -5.67 -5.16 10.19
CA GLY A 44 -5.73 -6.37 9.37
C GLY A 44 -6.69 -6.24 8.20
N ASP A 45 -6.76 -7.30 7.38
CA ASP A 45 -7.57 -7.33 6.16
C ASP A 45 -9.07 -7.15 6.41
N ASP A 46 -9.55 -7.55 7.57
CA ASP A 46 -10.94 -7.45 8.00
C ASP A 46 -11.31 -6.09 8.63
N GLY A 47 -10.38 -5.13 8.64
CA GLY A 47 -10.57 -3.81 9.23
C GLY A 47 -10.43 -3.77 10.75
N ARG A 48 -10.02 -4.86 11.40
CA ARG A 48 -9.74 -4.89 12.85
C ARG A 48 -8.30 -4.47 13.13
N ASN A 49 -8.11 -3.68 14.18
CA ASN A 49 -6.76 -3.35 14.65
C ASN A 49 -6.08 -4.61 15.21
N ILE A 50 -4.88 -4.93 14.73
CA ILE A 50 -4.14 -6.17 15.05
C ILE A 50 -2.86 -5.92 15.86
N GLY A 51 -2.51 -4.67 16.16
CA GLY A 51 -1.35 -4.31 16.96
C GLY A 51 -1.66 -3.27 18.04
N ASN A 52 -0.63 -2.80 18.73
CA ASN A 52 -0.78 -1.69 19.67
C ASN A 52 -0.97 -0.37 18.91
N VAL A 53 -1.94 0.43 19.33
CA VAL A 53 -2.09 1.80 18.86
C VAL A 53 -0.96 2.65 19.44
N ARG A 54 -0.17 3.29 18.58
CA ARG A 54 0.97 4.10 19.00
C ARG A 54 0.67 5.58 18.80
N GLN A 55 0.92 6.38 19.83
CA GLN A 55 0.81 7.83 19.75
C GLN A 55 2.17 8.47 20.00
N LEU A 56 2.59 9.36 19.10
CA LEU A 56 3.85 10.06 19.18
C LEU A 56 3.62 11.56 19.01
N SER A 57 4.34 12.37 19.77
CA SER A 57 4.39 13.81 19.53
C SER A 57 5.24 14.10 18.29
N LEU A 58 4.84 15.11 17.53
CA LEU A 58 5.56 15.57 16.36
C LEU A 58 5.64 17.09 16.38
N ALA A 59 6.86 17.60 16.44
CA ALA A 59 7.11 19.04 16.40
C ALA A 59 6.63 19.67 15.08
N GLY A 60 6.40 20.99 15.10
CA GLY A 60 6.23 21.79 13.89
C GLY A 60 7.38 21.55 12.91
N LYS A 61 7.06 21.34 11.63
CA LYS A 61 8.03 20.98 10.57
C LYS A 61 8.91 19.75 10.88
N GLY A 62 8.54 18.97 11.89
CA GLY A 62 9.30 17.82 12.35
C GLY A 62 9.06 16.56 11.50
N LYS A 63 9.89 15.54 11.74
CA LYS A 63 9.80 14.22 11.11
C LYS A 63 9.82 13.10 12.16
N LEU A 64 8.95 12.12 11.98
CA LEU A 64 9.06 10.79 12.60
C LEU A 64 9.63 9.81 11.57
N HIS A 65 10.61 9.02 11.97
CA HIS A 65 11.10 7.88 11.19
C HIS A 65 11.01 6.62 12.05
N ILE A 66 10.12 5.72 11.66
CA ILE A 66 9.83 4.50 12.40
C ILE A 66 10.47 3.33 11.66
N THR A 67 11.44 2.70 12.32
CA THR A 67 12.25 1.59 11.78
C THR A 67 12.19 0.33 12.64
N ASP A 68 11.65 0.44 13.85
CA ASP A 68 11.50 -0.67 14.79
C ASP A 68 10.46 -1.67 14.25
N PRO A 69 10.86 -2.91 13.93
CA PRO A 69 9.90 -3.93 13.48
C PRO A 69 8.87 -4.28 14.56
N LYS A 70 9.15 -3.98 15.83
CA LYS A 70 8.25 -4.23 16.96
C LYS A 70 7.37 -3.04 17.32
N PHE A 71 7.32 -2.01 16.47
CA PHE A 71 6.60 -0.78 16.76
C PHE A 71 5.10 -1.01 17.06
N PHE A 72 4.43 -1.90 16.32
CA PHE A 72 3.03 -2.23 16.57
C PHE A 72 2.88 -3.47 17.46
N LEU A 73 3.66 -4.51 17.20
CA LEU A 73 3.59 -5.82 17.85
C LEU A 73 4.91 -6.56 17.62
N ASP A 74 5.19 -7.61 18.40
CA ASP A 74 6.29 -8.52 18.11
C ASP A 74 5.79 -9.67 17.20
N PRO A 75 6.27 -9.76 15.94
CA PRO A 75 5.80 -10.79 15.03
C PRO A 75 6.42 -12.17 15.27
N GLY A 76 7.46 -12.27 16.10
CA GLY A 76 8.28 -13.47 16.20
C GLY A 76 8.77 -13.91 14.81
N ASP A 77 8.62 -15.21 14.51
CA ASP A 77 8.98 -15.79 13.22
C ASP A 77 7.87 -15.72 12.16
N SER A 78 6.69 -15.21 12.52
CA SER A 78 5.55 -15.15 11.60
C SER A 78 5.61 -13.89 10.73
N LEU A 79 5.16 -13.99 9.49
CA LEU A 79 4.86 -12.81 8.68
C LEU A 79 3.48 -12.29 9.09
N ILE A 80 3.41 -11.03 9.49
CA ILE A 80 2.16 -10.34 9.77
C ILE A 80 2.05 -9.15 8.81
N ASP A 81 0.89 -9.03 8.17
CA ASP A 81 0.63 -7.94 7.24
C ASP A 81 -0.78 -7.35 7.40
N GLY A 82 -0.96 -6.20 6.76
CA GLY A 82 -2.17 -5.39 6.87
C GLY A 82 -1.97 -4.03 6.21
N TYR A 83 -2.70 -3.03 6.69
CA TYR A 83 -2.46 -1.63 6.35
C TYR A 83 -2.21 -0.80 7.61
N VAL A 84 -1.52 0.33 7.44
CA VAL A 84 -1.36 1.31 8.52
C VAL A 84 -2.26 2.50 8.26
N ARG A 85 -3.07 2.87 9.25
CA ARG A 85 -3.77 4.15 9.33
C ARG A 85 -2.97 5.10 10.21
N ILE A 86 -2.64 6.27 9.68
CA ILE A 86 -1.92 7.32 10.39
C ILE A 86 -2.81 8.54 10.46
N THR A 87 -3.14 9.01 11.66
CA THR A 87 -3.97 10.20 11.87
C THR A 87 -3.23 11.21 12.71
N SER A 88 -3.52 12.50 12.51
CA SER A 88 -3.02 13.57 13.35
C SER A 88 -4.16 14.38 13.97
N SER A 89 -3.95 14.81 15.21
CA SER A 89 -4.73 15.88 15.83
C SER A 89 -3.97 17.20 15.69
N GLY A 90 -4.24 17.94 14.61
CA GLY A 90 -3.61 19.23 14.33
C GLY A 90 -2.93 19.27 12.97
N PRO A 91 -1.65 18.84 12.87
CA PRO A 91 -0.82 19.08 11.70
C PRO A 91 -1.25 18.29 10.47
N ARG A 92 -1.12 18.90 9.28
CA ARG A 92 -1.16 18.21 8.00
C ARG A 92 0.12 17.38 7.83
N LEU A 93 -0.08 16.12 7.47
CA LEU A 93 0.99 15.15 7.31
C LEU A 93 1.27 14.86 5.84
N ALA A 94 2.52 14.54 5.55
CA ALA A 94 2.94 13.81 4.37
C ALA A 94 3.90 12.69 4.80
N GLY A 95 4.22 11.76 3.92
CA GLY A 95 5.13 10.69 4.28
C GLY A 95 5.23 9.58 3.26
N SER A 96 6.01 8.57 3.62
CA SER A 96 6.23 7.39 2.80
C SER A 96 6.29 6.14 3.67
N VAL A 97 5.96 5.00 3.05
CA VAL A 97 6.31 3.67 3.54
C VAL A 97 7.41 3.11 2.64
N ALA A 98 8.39 2.43 3.23
CA ALA A 98 9.44 1.75 2.48
C ALA A 98 9.54 0.29 2.91
N PHE A 99 9.63 -0.59 1.93
CA PHE A 99 9.85 -2.03 2.07
C PHE A 99 11.27 -2.36 1.65
N GLY A 100 11.91 -3.32 2.31
CA GLY A 100 13.22 -3.83 1.91
C GLY A 100 13.55 -5.15 2.57
N ASP A 101 14.70 -5.74 2.23
CA ASP A 101 15.22 -6.89 2.95
C ASP A 101 15.64 -6.49 4.37
N PRO A 102 15.54 -7.41 5.37
CA PRO A 102 15.97 -7.12 6.74
C PRO A 102 17.43 -6.67 6.87
N GLY A 103 18.30 -7.10 5.95
CA GLY A 103 19.71 -6.73 5.88
C GLY A 103 20.01 -5.41 5.15
N GLU A 104 19.00 -4.73 4.59
CA GLU A 104 19.11 -3.48 3.82
C GLU A 104 20.14 -3.52 2.67
N SER A 105 20.28 -4.67 2.01
CA SER A 105 21.39 -4.96 1.09
C SER A 105 20.96 -5.33 -0.33
N THR A 106 19.74 -5.81 -0.49
CA THR A 106 19.30 -6.52 -1.71
C THR A 106 18.22 -5.74 -2.45
N PHE A 107 17.16 -5.32 -1.75
CA PHE A 107 16.06 -4.59 -2.38
C PHE A 107 15.48 -3.51 -1.46
N SER A 108 15.01 -2.44 -2.07
CA SER A 108 14.19 -1.45 -1.39
C SER A 108 13.23 -0.77 -2.36
N ALA A 109 11.99 -0.60 -1.93
CA ALA A 109 10.98 0.16 -2.66
C ALA A 109 10.20 1.05 -1.68
N ALA A 110 9.97 2.30 -2.04
CA ALA A 110 9.20 3.24 -1.25
C ALA A 110 7.97 3.73 -2.03
N LEU A 111 6.85 3.88 -1.33
CA LEU A 111 5.62 4.49 -1.83
C LEU A 111 5.22 5.67 -0.96
N PRO A 112 4.71 6.77 -1.54
CA PRO A 112 4.13 7.83 -0.76
C PRO A 112 2.89 7.30 -0.02
N LEU A 113 2.71 7.71 1.23
CA LEU A 113 1.47 7.41 1.96
C LEU A 113 0.29 8.06 1.25
N VAL A 114 -0.84 7.35 1.19
CA VAL A 114 -2.04 7.82 0.50
C VAL A 114 -2.75 8.86 1.37
N SER A 115 -2.80 10.10 0.90
CA SER A 115 -3.53 11.21 1.52
C SER A 115 -4.84 11.55 0.80
N THR A 116 -5.01 11.07 -0.43
CA THR A 116 -6.18 11.34 -1.27
C THR A 116 -6.69 10.01 -1.80
N LEU A 117 -7.94 9.70 -1.48
CA LEU A 117 -8.60 8.51 -1.98
C LEU A 117 -9.00 8.73 -3.43
N LEU A 118 -8.78 7.71 -4.26
CA LEU A 118 -9.09 7.73 -5.69
C LEU A 118 -10.14 6.66 -5.98
N ASN A 119 -10.90 6.87 -7.05
CA ASN A 119 -11.93 5.94 -7.51
C ASN A 119 -11.73 5.49 -8.97
N ASP A 120 -10.76 6.06 -9.68
CA ASP A 120 -10.33 5.55 -10.98
C ASP A 120 -8.81 5.68 -11.12
N LEU A 121 -8.14 4.54 -11.19
CA LEU A 121 -6.69 4.41 -11.10
C LEU A 121 -6.15 3.61 -12.28
N VAL A 122 -4.97 3.99 -12.75
CA VAL A 122 -4.15 3.23 -13.71
C VAL A 122 -2.77 2.96 -13.13
N TYR A 123 -2.29 1.76 -13.39
CA TYR A 123 -0.95 1.29 -13.08
C TYR A 123 -0.23 1.01 -14.38
N SER A 124 0.84 1.77 -14.65
CA SER A 124 1.46 1.86 -15.98
C SER A 124 2.10 0.57 -16.49
N GLN A 125 2.35 -0.39 -15.61
CA GLN A 125 2.98 -1.65 -15.96
C GLN A 125 2.59 -2.79 -15.02
N PHE A 126 2.73 -4.01 -15.53
CA PHE A 126 2.81 -5.21 -14.70
C PHE A 126 3.73 -6.25 -15.34
N ALA A 127 4.22 -7.16 -14.51
CA ALA A 127 4.94 -8.35 -14.92
C ALA A 127 4.47 -9.54 -14.07
N SER A 128 4.18 -10.66 -14.74
CA SER A 128 3.77 -11.91 -14.12
C SER A 128 4.27 -13.07 -14.98
N ASP A 129 5.31 -13.74 -14.50
CA ASP A 129 5.88 -14.93 -15.12
C ASP A 129 6.65 -15.77 -14.07
N ASP A 130 7.51 -16.69 -14.50
CA ASP A 130 8.32 -17.53 -13.60
C ASP A 130 9.38 -16.74 -12.82
N THR A 131 9.70 -15.52 -13.25
CA THR A 131 10.72 -14.65 -12.64
C THR A 131 10.08 -13.53 -11.83
N TYR A 132 9.05 -12.88 -12.36
CA TYR A 132 8.44 -11.68 -11.81
C TYR A 132 7.03 -11.93 -11.29
N PHE A 133 6.67 -11.18 -10.25
CA PHE A 133 5.30 -11.05 -9.77
C PHE A 133 4.91 -9.58 -9.75
N THR A 134 3.60 -9.32 -9.80
CA THR A 134 3.01 -8.02 -9.47
C THR A 134 1.97 -8.25 -8.38
N GLY A 135 2.11 -7.55 -7.26
CA GLY A 135 1.15 -7.50 -6.16
C GLY A 135 0.35 -6.21 -6.19
N LEU A 136 -0.92 -6.29 -5.80
CA LEU A 136 -1.83 -5.16 -5.68
C LEU A 136 -2.55 -5.22 -4.34
N ALA A 137 -2.38 -4.17 -3.54
CA ALA A 137 -3.16 -3.89 -2.35
C ALA A 137 -4.23 -2.84 -2.66
N ILE A 138 -5.49 -3.17 -2.41
CA ILE A 138 -6.64 -2.26 -2.46
C ILE A 138 -7.27 -2.18 -1.06
N LEU A 139 -7.53 -0.96 -0.61
CA LEU A 139 -8.08 -0.65 0.70
C LEU A 139 -9.32 0.23 0.52
N ASN A 140 -10.43 -0.20 1.10
CA ASN A 140 -11.57 0.67 1.38
C ASN A 140 -11.41 1.22 2.80
N PRO A 141 -10.97 2.47 3.01
CA PRO A 141 -10.84 3.04 4.34
C PRO A 141 -12.16 3.57 4.91
N GLY A 142 -13.23 3.58 4.12
CA GLY A 142 -14.53 4.13 4.48
C GLY A 142 -15.37 3.20 5.36
N GLU A 143 -16.48 3.73 5.84
CA GLU A 143 -17.45 3.04 6.71
C GLU A 143 -18.54 2.29 5.93
N THR A 144 -18.59 2.45 4.61
CA THR A 144 -19.54 1.77 3.72
C THR A 144 -18.81 0.84 2.76
N PRO A 145 -19.41 -0.29 2.34
CA PRO A 145 -18.81 -1.15 1.33
C PRO A 145 -18.54 -0.40 0.01
N VAL A 146 -17.49 -0.83 -0.69
CA VAL A 146 -17.07 -0.32 -2.00
C VAL A 146 -16.90 -1.49 -2.96
N ARG A 147 -17.42 -1.35 -4.18
CA ARG A 147 -17.22 -2.28 -5.28
C ARG A 147 -16.12 -1.75 -6.19
N ALA A 148 -15.01 -2.48 -6.28
CA ALA A 148 -13.90 -2.20 -7.18
C ALA A 148 -13.88 -3.17 -8.37
N THR A 149 -13.71 -2.64 -9.58
CA THR A 149 -13.52 -3.39 -10.82
C THR A 149 -12.06 -3.26 -11.23
N LEU A 150 -11.37 -4.38 -11.30
CA LEU A 150 -9.98 -4.48 -11.73
C LEU A 150 -9.99 -4.98 -13.19
N GLU A 151 -9.26 -4.30 -14.07
CA GLU A 151 -9.10 -4.72 -15.47
C GLU A 151 -7.62 -4.82 -15.82
N LEU A 152 -7.23 -5.94 -16.42
CA LEU A 152 -5.89 -6.17 -16.95
C LEU A 152 -5.91 -6.00 -18.47
N LYS A 153 -4.96 -5.24 -19.01
CA LYS A 153 -4.88 -4.91 -20.44
C LYS A 153 -3.48 -5.17 -20.99
N ASP A 154 -3.41 -5.59 -22.25
CA ASP A 154 -2.14 -5.77 -22.93
C ASP A 154 -1.53 -4.43 -23.38
N ARG A 155 -0.39 -4.49 -24.09
CA ARG A 155 0.33 -3.30 -24.57
C ARG A 155 -0.44 -2.50 -25.63
N THR A 156 -1.43 -3.10 -26.27
CA THR A 156 -2.30 -2.46 -27.26
C THR A 156 -3.55 -1.83 -26.61
N GLY A 157 -3.76 -2.11 -25.32
CA GLY A 157 -4.97 -1.71 -24.58
C GLY A 157 -6.12 -2.71 -24.70
N ALA A 158 -5.91 -3.86 -25.35
CA ALA A 158 -6.93 -4.90 -25.41
C ALA A 158 -7.11 -5.57 -24.03
N PRO A 159 -8.35 -5.87 -23.62
CA PRO A 159 -8.62 -6.51 -22.35
C PRO A 159 -8.08 -7.95 -22.32
N ILE A 160 -7.38 -8.30 -21.25
CA ILE A 160 -6.91 -9.66 -20.95
C ILE A 160 -7.87 -10.34 -19.97
N ALA A 161 -8.19 -9.67 -18.87
CA ALA A 161 -9.02 -10.20 -17.79
C ALA A 161 -9.69 -9.07 -17.01
N SER A 162 -10.80 -9.38 -16.35
CA SER A 162 -11.52 -8.46 -15.46
C SER A 162 -12.00 -9.19 -14.22
N LYS A 163 -12.02 -8.49 -13.09
CA LYS A 163 -12.44 -9.01 -11.78
C LYS A 163 -13.17 -7.93 -11.01
N VAL A 164 -14.28 -8.29 -10.39
CA VAL A 164 -14.95 -7.44 -9.41
C VAL A 164 -14.58 -7.90 -8.01
N GLU A 165 -14.17 -6.96 -7.17
CA GLU A 165 -13.89 -7.13 -5.76
C GLU A 165 -14.85 -6.26 -4.94
N ASN A 166 -15.49 -6.88 -3.94
CA ASN A 166 -16.33 -6.16 -2.99
C ASN A 166 -15.53 -6.01 -1.70
N LEU A 167 -15.22 -4.78 -1.33
CA LEU A 167 -14.51 -4.43 -0.11
C LEU A 167 -15.53 -3.94 0.92
N ALA A 168 -15.70 -4.67 2.02
CA ALA A 168 -16.46 -4.20 3.16
C ALA A 168 -15.84 -2.91 3.75
N ALA A 169 -16.55 -2.30 4.70
CA ALA A 169 -16.03 -1.15 5.44
C ALA A 169 -14.66 -1.48 6.06
N ARG A 170 -13.69 -0.59 5.89
CA ARG A 170 -12.31 -0.72 6.41
C ARG A 170 -11.55 -1.94 5.89
N GLN A 171 -12.07 -2.65 4.90
CA GLN A 171 -11.47 -3.88 4.40
C GLN A 171 -10.30 -3.58 3.47
N ARG A 172 -9.25 -4.39 3.61
CA ARG A 172 -8.12 -4.44 2.70
C ARG A 172 -8.08 -5.79 2.00
N LYS A 173 -7.65 -5.79 0.74
CA LYS A 173 -7.29 -6.99 0.00
C LYS A 173 -5.94 -6.78 -0.66
N SER A 174 -4.98 -7.66 -0.37
CA SER A 174 -3.64 -7.62 -0.96
C SER A 174 -3.30 -8.98 -1.53
N GLN A 175 -3.14 -9.03 -2.84
CA GLN A 175 -2.94 -10.27 -3.57
C GLN A 175 -2.04 -10.04 -4.78
N LEU A 176 -1.44 -11.10 -5.28
CA LEU A 176 -0.80 -11.13 -6.59
C LEU A 176 -1.85 -10.96 -7.69
N LEU A 177 -1.46 -10.39 -8.83
CA LEU A 177 -2.35 -10.31 -9.99
C LEU A 177 -2.85 -11.68 -10.45
N THR A 178 -2.05 -12.74 -10.29
CA THR A 178 -2.48 -14.12 -10.59
C THR A 178 -3.56 -14.65 -9.66
N GLU A 179 -3.69 -14.08 -8.45
CA GLU A 179 -4.74 -14.46 -7.50
C GLU A 179 -6.04 -13.69 -7.78
N TYR A 180 -5.94 -12.41 -8.18
CA TYR A 180 -7.09 -11.65 -8.70
C TYR A 180 -7.59 -12.20 -10.04
N PHE A 181 -6.66 -12.63 -10.90
CA PHE A 181 -6.92 -13.14 -12.25
C PHE A 181 -6.32 -14.55 -12.42
N PRO A 182 -6.96 -15.60 -11.88
CA PRO A 182 -6.45 -16.97 -12.01
C PRO A 182 -6.21 -17.44 -13.44
N ALA A 183 -6.91 -16.85 -14.42
CA ALA A 183 -6.75 -17.15 -15.84
C ALA A 183 -5.35 -16.85 -16.41
N ILE A 184 -4.58 -15.95 -15.78
CA ILE A 184 -3.20 -15.64 -16.21
C ILE A 184 -2.14 -16.41 -15.40
N ALA A 185 -2.56 -17.27 -14.47
CA ALA A 185 -1.62 -18.06 -13.68
C ALA A 185 -0.87 -19.06 -14.57
N GLY A 186 0.47 -19.06 -14.49
CA GLY A 186 1.33 -19.90 -15.33
C GLY A 186 1.57 -19.35 -16.74
N GLU A 187 0.93 -18.23 -17.12
CA GLU A 187 1.21 -17.55 -18.38
C GLU A 187 2.35 -16.55 -18.21
N LYS A 188 3.17 -16.39 -19.26
CA LYS A 188 4.20 -15.34 -19.31
C LYS A 188 3.59 -14.05 -19.79
N ARG A 189 3.24 -13.16 -18.85
CA ARG A 189 2.64 -11.86 -19.15
C ARG A 189 3.57 -10.75 -18.69
N THR A 190 4.30 -10.18 -19.63
CA THR A 190 5.16 -9.01 -19.40
C THR A 190 4.75 -7.85 -20.28
N GLY A 191 4.51 -6.70 -19.67
CA GLY A 191 4.10 -5.48 -20.35
C GLY A 191 2.62 -5.45 -20.72
N GLY A 192 2.06 -4.24 -20.65
CA GLY A 192 0.63 -3.99 -20.51
C GLY A 192 0.41 -3.17 -19.25
N TYR A 193 -0.84 -2.90 -18.90
CA TYR A 193 -1.20 -2.08 -17.75
C TYR A 193 -2.47 -2.63 -17.10
N PHE A 194 -2.79 -2.15 -15.91
CA PHE A 194 -4.07 -2.49 -15.29
C PHE A 194 -4.71 -1.28 -14.66
N THR A 195 -6.03 -1.34 -14.53
CA THR A 195 -6.84 -0.26 -13.97
C THR A 195 -7.68 -0.78 -12.82
N VAL A 196 -7.99 0.12 -11.89
CA VAL A 196 -8.92 -0.15 -10.79
C VAL A 196 -9.93 0.98 -10.77
N SER A 197 -11.20 0.68 -10.98
CA SER A 197 -12.29 1.65 -10.91
C SER A 197 -13.27 1.23 -9.82
N ALA A 198 -13.64 2.13 -8.93
CA ALA A 198 -14.46 1.85 -7.76
C ALA A 198 -15.64 2.83 -7.65
N ASP A 199 -16.74 2.38 -7.03
CA ASP A 199 -17.90 3.23 -6.74
C ASP A 199 -17.74 4.09 -5.47
N GLY A 200 -16.57 4.03 -4.83
CA GLY A 200 -16.16 4.86 -3.71
C GLY A 200 -14.66 5.13 -3.70
N GLY A 201 -14.21 6.01 -2.78
CA GLY A 201 -12.80 6.34 -2.64
C GLY A 201 -12.00 5.20 -2.02
N ILE A 202 -10.97 4.73 -2.70
CA ILE A 202 -10.04 3.70 -2.22
C ILE A 202 -8.62 4.26 -2.07
N ALA A 203 -7.84 3.61 -1.22
CA ALA A 203 -6.39 3.74 -1.19
C ALA A 203 -5.78 2.46 -1.76
N SER A 204 -4.72 2.56 -2.57
CA SER A 204 -4.15 1.37 -3.19
C SER A 204 -2.69 1.54 -3.54
N PHE A 205 -1.94 0.43 -3.52
CA PHE A 205 -0.55 0.33 -3.93
C PHE A 205 -0.35 -0.89 -4.80
N ALA A 206 0.56 -0.79 -5.76
CA ALA A 206 1.08 -1.96 -6.44
C ALA A 206 2.60 -1.98 -6.34
N ALA A 207 3.15 -3.17 -6.35
CA ALA A 207 4.58 -3.39 -6.46
C ALA A 207 4.82 -4.57 -7.39
N PHE A 208 5.91 -4.54 -8.13
CA PHE A 208 6.39 -5.71 -8.84
C PHE A 208 7.81 -6.02 -8.40
N GLY A 209 8.17 -7.30 -8.43
CA GLY A 209 9.47 -7.77 -7.98
C GLY A 209 9.78 -9.13 -8.56
N THR A 210 10.98 -9.61 -8.28
CA THR A 210 11.35 -10.99 -8.61
C THR A 210 10.78 -11.94 -7.54
N ARG A 211 10.41 -13.16 -7.91
CA ARG A 211 9.89 -14.17 -6.97
C ARG A 211 10.87 -14.52 -5.85
N THR A 212 12.17 -14.32 -6.10
CA THR A 212 13.25 -14.49 -5.11
C THR A 212 13.48 -13.24 -4.26
N LEU A 213 12.71 -12.17 -4.47
CA LEU A 213 12.89 -10.86 -3.84
C LEU A 213 14.31 -10.29 -4.00
N SER A 214 14.97 -10.57 -5.12
CA SER A 214 16.22 -9.88 -5.48
C SER A 214 16.00 -8.44 -5.98
N VAL A 215 14.77 -8.12 -6.39
CA VAL A 215 14.34 -6.78 -6.80
C VAL A 215 12.91 -6.55 -6.34
N LEU A 216 12.62 -5.34 -5.89
CA LEU A 216 11.26 -4.85 -5.63
C LEU A 216 11.14 -3.41 -6.12
N CYS A 217 10.04 -3.09 -6.78
CA CYS A 217 9.77 -1.75 -7.29
C CYS A 217 8.30 -1.39 -7.05
N ALA A 218 8.10 -0.17 -6.57
CA ALA A 218 6.78 0.43 -6.42
C ALA A 218 6.20 0.82 -7.78
N ILE A 219 4.91 0.53 -7.98
CA ILE A 219 4.13 1.04 -9.10
C ILE A 219 3.09 2.00 -8.51
N PRO A 220 3.38 3.32 -8.46
CA PRO A 220 2.44 4.27 -7.91
C PRO A 220 1.18 4.34 -8.79
N PRO A 221 -0.03 4.34 -8.21
CA PRO A 221 -1.22 4.56 -9.01
C PRO A 221 -1.23 5.99 -9.56
N GLN A 222 -1.74 6.14 -10.77
CA GLN A 222 -2.10 7.45 -11.31
C GLN A 222 -3.60 7.55 -11.47
N ARG A 223 -4.14 8.74 -11.16
CA ARG A 223 -5.54 9.03 -11.43
C ARG A 223 -5.76 9.00 -12.94
N ARG A 224 -6.79 8.28 -13.38
CA ARG A 224 -7.20 8.35 -14.78
C ARG A 224 -7.93 9.68 -15.04
N PRO A 225 -7.60 10.36 -16.16
CA PRO A 225 -8.21 11.63 -16.51
C PRO A 225 -9.71 11.52 -16.78
#